data_AF-A0A517SSX3-F1
#
_entry.id   AF-A0A517SSX3-F1
#
_cell.length_a   1.000
_cell.length_b   1.000
_cell.length_c   1.000
_cell.angle_alpha   90.00
_cell.angle_beta   90.00
_cell.angle_gamma   90.00
#
_symmetry.space_group_name_H-M   'P 1'
#
loop_
_entity.id
_entity.type
_entity.pdbx_description
1 polymer ?
#
loop_
_entity_poly.entity_id
_entity_poly.type
_entity_poly.pdbx_seq_one_letter_code
_entity_poly.pdbx_strand_id
1 'polypeptide(L)'
;MQSYLSHDNHRLALSPRQRACARRGQSLIVFFLMLIVMIGIMALTMDFGFVLLSRRQMQTAVNSAALEGARQGEQADDLDQDPDQDLGRRNAQRLIQNVFDDDLDPTENPTRLGAGPDQSLVRLTGTSDLGVDTYELGDGSGTANLLNTRPQYIYRPSPELNSGNEPHGDLVRGTYKHDDEETGLPIDHGETSDYSRDDFQVNNGPAFLARLRKTPLRSGIANSLDRQTDISSSGAGSPLLIGHLAWFSKSPPGTYDIRQDGVTVRATAIADMEPIAHVGSSTDDAVYQSIDYAVIDDAQLPGDPPQWYRITEPRFSIGQTATIVPENPVDEQDVPEGYVPILSEINGEFYVIGFRLVTDPTDEPRQKNASPRLQDAWHVLRELDADTRDAVLDEYREQRTRDDLSVERGPVLVRTIQ
;
A
#
# COMPACT_ATOMS: atom_id res chain seq x y z
N MET A 1 28.57 -96.60 -12.71
CA MET A 1 27.84 -96.40 -13.99
C MET A 1 26.84 -95.28 -13.75
N GLN A 2 27.21 -94.00 -13.64
CA GLN A 2 28.01 -93.12 -14.51
C GLN A 2 27.29 -92.80 -15.83
N SER A 3 26.61 -91.64 -15.88
CA SER A 3 26.54 -90.65 -16.98
C SER A 3 25.47 -89.61 -16.59
N TYR A 4 25.78 -88.43 -16.06
CA TYR A 4 26.22 -87.21 -16.79
C TYR A 4 25.49 -86.99 -18.12
N LEU A 5 24.70 -85.91 -18.19
CA LEU A 5 24.32 -85.06 -19.34
C LEU A 5 23.27 -84.05 -18.80
N SER A 6 23.67 -82.91 -18.25
CA SER A 6 23.99 -81.67 -18.99
C SER A 6 23.00 -81.37 -20.11
N HIS A 7 21.92 -80.64 -19.80
CA HIS A 7 21.20 -79.85 -20.79
C HIS A 7 21.08 -78.41 -20.32
N ASP A 8 22.11 -77.66 -20.71
CA ASP A 8 22.08 -76.28 -21.20
C ASP A 8 20.87 -75.43 -20.84
N ASN A 9 21.12 -74.55 -19.86
CA ASN A 9 20.39 -73.29 -19.70
C ASN A 9 20.53 -72.46 -20.98
N HIS A 10 19.60 -72.63 -21.93
CA HIS A 10 19.37 -71.65 -22.98
C HIS A 10 18.82 -70.35 -22.38
N ARG A 11 19.70 -69.57 -21.75
CA ARG A 11 19.49 -68.12 -21.61
C ARG A 11 19.52 -67.58 -23.03
N LEU A 12 18.33 -67.33 -23.59
CA LEU A 12 18.15 -66.58 -24.82
C LEU A 12 18.80 -65.20 -24.64
N ALA A 13 20.07 -65.09 -25.00
CA ALA A 13 20.77 -63.83 -25.10
C ALA A 13 20.11 -63.06 -26.24
N LEU A 14 19.19 -62.15 -25.91
CA LEU A 14 18.56 -61.24 -26.85
C LEU A 14 19.62 -60.64 -27.76
N SER A 15 19.39 -60.77 -29.07
CA SER A 15 20.30 -60.30 -30.11
C SER A 15 20.59 -58.80 -29.95
N PRO A 16 21.77 -58.30 -30.40
CA PRO A 16 22.12 -56.88 -30.29
C PRO A 16 21.06 -55.94 -30.89
N ARG A 17 20.36 -56.40 -31.94
CA ARG A 17 19.24 -55.69 -32.57
C ARG A 17 17.98 -55.62 -31.68
N GLN A 18 17.65 -56.68 -30.93
CA GLN A 18 16.55 -56.65 -29.96
C GLN A 18 16.85 -55.73 -28.77
N ARG A 19 18.10 -55.67 -28.30
CA ARG A 19 18.52 -54.71 -27.25
C ARG A 19 18.51 -53.26 -27.74
N ALA A 20 18.87 -53.02 -29.01
CA ALA A 20 18.77 -51.69 -29.63
C ALA A 20 17.30 -51.25 -29.85
N CYS A 21 16.41 -52.18 -30.21
CA CYS A 21 14.97 -51.89 -30.37
C CYS A 21 14.30 -51.58 -29.02
N ALA A 22 14.65 -52.32 -27.96
CA ALA A 22 14.17 -52.06 -26.60
C ALA A 22 14.63 -50.70 -26.03
N ARG A 23 15.83 -50.22 -26.41
CA ARG A 23 16.35 -48.91 -25.98
C ARG A 23 15.74 -47.72 -26.73
N ARG A 24 15.29 -47.90 -27.97
CA ARG A 24 14.67 -46.83 -28.78
C ARG A 24 13.32 -46.35 -28.22
N GLY A 25 12.54 -47.24 -27.60
CA GLY A 25 11.31 -46.86 -26.89
C GLY A 25 11.56 -46.20 -25.53
N GLN A 26 12.62 -46.62 -24.83
CA GLN A 26 12.97 -46.11 -23.51
C GLN A 26 13.34 -44.62 -23.53
N SER A 27 14.08 -44.17 -24.56
CA SER A 27 14.42 -42.74 -24.71
C SER A 27 13.20 -41.86 -24.93
N LEU A 28 12.18 -42.36 -25.65
CA LEU A 28 10.93 -41.63 -25.88
C LEU A 28 10.11 -41.49 -24.58
N ILE A 29 10.07 -42.54 -23.77
CA ILE A 29 9.40 -42.50 -22.46
C ILE A 29 10.11 -41.50 -21.53
N VAL A 30 11.44 -41.55 -21.44
CA VAL A 30 12.21 -40.60 -20.61
C VAL A 30 12.05 -39.17 -21.09
N PHE A 31 12.06 -38.94 -22.41
CA PHE A 31 11.82 -37.62 -23.00
C PHE A 31 10.42 -37.09 -22.66
N PHE A 32 9.38 -37.93 -22.78
CA PHE A 32 8.02 -37.56 -22.43
C PHE A 32 7.87 -37.22 -20.95
N LEU A 33 8.48 -38.02 -20.05
CA LEU A 33 8.48 -37.73 -18.61
C LEU A 33 9.22 -36.42 -18.30
N MET A 34 10.36 -36.16 -18.95
CA MET A 34 11.07 -34.88 -18.83
C MET A 34 10.24 -33.70 -19.31
N LEU A 35 9.49 -33.85 -20.41
CA LEU A 35 8.59 -32.81 -20.91
C LEU A 35 7.52 -32.47 -19.87
N ILE A 36 6.90 -33.49 -19.24
CA ILE A 36 5.89 -33.28 -18.19
C ILE A 36 6.50 -32.52 -17.00
N VAL A 37 7.70 -32.90 -16.56
CA VAL A 37 8.38 -32.21 -15.45
C VAL A 37 8.66 -30.75 -15.82
N MET A 38 9.15 -30.49 -17.04
CA MET A 38 9.46 -29.14 -17.50
C MET A 38 8.19 -28.27 -17.60
N ILE A 39 7.07 -28.82 -18.09
CA ILE A 39 5.77 -28.14 -18.12
C ILE A 39 5.31 -27.82 -16.70
N GLY A 40 5.47 -28.75 -15.76
CA GLY A 40 5.13 -28.54 -14.35
C GLY A 40 5.92 -27.38 -13.72
N ILE A 41 7.23 -27.32 -13.97
CA ILE A 41 8.09 -26.22 -13.48
C ILE A 41 7.71 -24.89 -14.14
N MET A 42 7.47 -24.88 -15.46
CA MET A 42 7.07 -23.69 -16.19
C MET A 42 5.75 -23.12 -15.67
N ALA A 43 4.75 -23.98 -15.46
CA ALA A 43 3.45 -23.57 -14.94
C ALA A 43 3.55 -23.02 -13.51
N LEU A 44 4.31 -23.69 -12.63
CA LEU A 44 4.54 -23.20 -11.27
C LEU A 44 5.24 -21.84 -11.26
N THR A 45 6.19 -21.63 -12.17
CA THR A 45 6.90 -20.35 -12.31
C THR A 45 5.94 -19.25 -12.77
N MET A 46 5.04 -19.56 -13.70
CA MET A 46 4.02 -18.61 -14.18
C MET A 46 3.02 -18.25 -13.07
N ASP A 47 2.53 -19.25 -12.34
CA ASP A 47 1.59 -19.08 -11.24
C ASP A 47 2.18 -18.21 -10.12
N PHE A 48 3.41 -18.50 -9.72
CA PHE A 48 4.12 -17.69 -8.73
C PHE A 48 4.39 -16.27 -9.25
N GLY A 49 4.74 -16.14 -10.54
CA GLY A 49 4.90 -14.85 -11.20
C GLY A 49 3.63 -13.98 -11.10
N PHE A 50 2.44 -14.57 -11.28
CA PHE A 50 1.18 -13.87 -11.15
C PHE A 50 0.85 -13.47 -9.72
N VAL A 51 1.11 -14.33 -8.73
CA VAL A 51 0.93 -13.98 -7.32
C VAL A 51 1.85 -12.80 -6.94
N LEU A 52 3.11 -12.84 -7.36
CA LEU A 52 4.06 -11.75 -7.11
C LEU A 52 3.65 -10.45 -7.81
N LEU A 53 3.19 -10.52 -9.06
CA LEU A 53 2.70 -9.36 -9.79
C LEU A 53 1.48 -8.74 -9.09
N SER A 54 0.50 -9.57 -8.72
CA SER A 54 -0.70 -9.15 -7.99
C SER A 54 -0.33 -8.48 -6.67
N ARG A 55 0.60 -9.06 -5.90
CA ARG A 55 1.10 -8.49 -4.64
C ARG A 55 1.74 -7.12 -4.86
N ARG A 56 2.62 -6.98 -5.86
CA ARG A 56 3.29 -5.71 -6.16
C ARG A 56 2.32 -4.63 -6.61
N GLN A 57 1.39 -4.95 -7.51
CA GLN A 57 0.38 -4.01 -7.98
C GLN A 57 -0.53 -3.54 -6.84
N MET A 58 -1.02 -4.48 -6.02
CA MET A 58 -1.84 -4.15 -4.85
C MET A 58 -1.06 -3.30 -3.85
N GLN A 59 0.22 -3.60 -3.60
CA GLN A 59 1.05 -2.79 -2.70
C GLN A 59 1.25 -1.37 -3.22
N THR A 60 1.54 -1.20 -4.51
CA THR A 60 1.65 0.13 -5.13
C THR A 60 0.34 0.91 -4.98
N ALA A 61 -0.80 0.26 -5.21
CA ALA A 61 -2.10 0.90 -5.08
C ALA A 61 -2.39 1.37 -3.65
N VAL A 62 -2.21 0.50 -2.64
CA VAL A 62 -2.46 0.89 -1.24
C VAL A 62 -1.45 1.93 -0.73
N ASN A 63 -0.19 1.90 -1.18
CA ASN A 63 0.80 2.91 -0.80
C ASN A 63 0.38 4.31 -1.27
N SER A 64 0.01 4.44 -2.54
CA SER A 64 -0.44 5.71 -3.10
C SER A 64 -1.75 6.17 -2.45
N ALA A 65 -2.69 5.24 -2.25
CA ALA A 65 -3.98 5.52 -1.62
C ALA A 65 -3.85 5.96 -0.16
N ALA A 66 -2.93 5.36 0.60
CA ALA A 66 -2.68 5.74 1.99
C ALA A 66 -2.16 7.18 2.07
N LEU A 67 -1.20 7.55 1.21
CA LEU A 67 -0.68 8.91 1.13
C LEU A 67 -1.76 9.93 0.76
N GLU A 68 -2.60 9.61 -0.23
CA GLU A 68 -3.67 10.52 -0.67
C GLU A 68 -4.77 10.65 0.40
N GLY A 69 -5.12 9.55 1.06
CA GLY A 69 -6.08 9.55 2.16
C GLY A 69 -5.60 10.37 3.36
N ALA A 70 -4.31 10.29 3.69
CA ALA A 70 -3.68 11.06 4.77
C ALA A 70 -3.55 12.55 4.41
N ARG A 71 -3.22 12.89 3.16
CA ARG A 71 -3.07 14.28 2.69
C ARG A 71 -4.31 15.14 2.96
N GLN A 72 -5.49 14.53 2.86
CA GLN A 72 -6.79 15.17 3.04
C GLN A 72 -7.40 14.81 4.40
N GLY A 73 -6.55 14.51 5.39
CA GLY A 73 -6.92 14.47 6.81
C GLY A 73 -7.84 15.64 7.11
N GLU A 74 -8.99 15.33 7.70
CA GLU A 74 -10.15 16.21 7.80
C GLU A 74 -9.75 17.62 8.24
N GLN A 75 -9.95 18.58 7.36
CA GLN A 75 -10.27 19.95 7.71
C GLN A 75 -11.64 19.95 8.41
N ALA A 76 -11.78 19.29 9.57
CA ALA A 76 -13.03 19.12 10.31
C ALA A 76 -12.96 19.74 11.70
N ASP A 77 -12.43 20.97 11.77
CA ASP A 77 -12.72 21.84 12.92
C ASP A 77 -14.03 22.62 12.74
N ASP A 78 -14.68 22.55 11.58
CA ASP A 78 -16.00 23.15 11.38
C ASP A 78 -17.13 22.12 11.46
N LEU A 79 -17.81 22.20 12.60
CA LEU A 79 -19.07 21.59 12.96
C LEU A 79 -20.16 21.88 11.91
N ASP A 80 -20.28 21.04 10.90
CA ASP A 80 -21.56 20.67 10.28
C ASP A 80 -21.34 19.45 9.37
N GLN A 81 -22.40 18.66 9.17
CA GLN A 81 -22.41 17.47 8.32
C GLN A 81 -22.19 17.86 6.85
N ASP A 82 -20.95 18.16 6.47
CA ASP A 82 -20.58 18.43 5.10
C ASP A 82 -20.49 17.10 4.32
N PRO A 83 -21.11 16.95 3.14
CA PRO A 83 -20.87 15.84 2.20
C PRO A 83 -19.39 15.59 1.84
N ASP A 84 -18.47 16.45 2.26
CA ASP A 84 -17.03 16.37 2.05
C ASP A 84 -16.20 15.63 3.12
N GLN A 85 -16.81 15.12 4.20
CA GLN A 85 -16.14 14.32 5.25
C GLN A 85 -15.42 13.06 4.71
N ASP A 86 -15.83 12.54 3.54
CA ASP A 86 -15.20 11.38 2.90
C ASP A 86 -14.29 11.73 1.71
N LEU A 87 -13.93 13.01 1.46
CA LEU A 87 -13.10 13.38 0.31
C LEU A 87 -11.78 12.59 0.23
N GLY A 88 -11.05 12.49 1.34
CA GLY A 88 -9.80 11.71 1.39
C GLY A 88 -10.01 10.23 1.08
N ARG A 89 -11.09 9.62 1.58
CA ARG A 89 -11.46 8.23 1.28
C ARG A 89 -11.85 8.05 -0.18
N ARG A 90 -12.66 8.96 -0.74
CA ARG A 90 -13.05 8.95 -2.16
C ARG A 90 -11.86 9.10 -3.09
N ASN A 91 -10.92 9.98 -2.75
CA ASN A 91 -9.71 10.18 -3.54
C ASN A 91 -8.75 8.98 -3.43
N ALA A 92 -8.60 8.38 -2.24
CA ALA A 92 -7.89 7.12 -2.07
C ALA A 92 -8.52 5.98 -2.89
N GLN A 93 -9.86 5.86 -2.88
CA GLN A 93 -10.61 4.87 -3.67
C GLN A 93 -10.38 5.07 -5.18
N ARG A 94 -10.51 6.31 -5.68
CA ARG A 94 -10.25 6.65 -7.08
C ARG A 94 -8.82 6.36 -7.49
N LEU A 95 -7.85 6.67 -6.63
CA LEU A 95 -6.44 6.39 -6.90
C LEU A 95 -6.17 4.89 -7.02
N ILE A 96 -6.81 4.08 -6.18
CA ILE A 96 -6.78 2.62 -6.31
C ILE A 96 -7.39 2.20 -7.65
N GLN A 97 -8.58 2.68 -7.99
CA GLN A 97 -9.24 2.34 -9.25
C GLN A 97 -8.35 2.69 -10.44
N ASN A 98 -7.77 3.89 -10.47
CA ASN A 98 -6.87 4.36 -11.53
C ASN A 98 -5.59 3.51 -11.67
N VAL A 99 -5.09 2.88 -10.60
CA VAL A 99 -3.92 1.99 -10.69
C VAL A 99 -4.26 0.68 -11.42
N PHE A 100 -5.51 0.23 -11.31
CA PHE A 100 -6.00 -0.99 -11.96
C PHE A 100 -6.75 -0.73 -13.26
N ASP A 101 -6.87 0.53 -13.65
CA ASP A 101 -7.54 0.99 -14.85
C ASP A 101 -6.53 1.23 -15.98
N ASP A 102 -6.87 0.82 -17.21
CA ASP A 102 -5.95 0.98 -18.34
C ASP A 102 -6.08 2.28 -19.10
N ASP A 103 -7.27 2.86 -19.17
CA ASP A 103 -7.54 4.05 -19.97
C ASP A 103 -7.95 5.26 -19.14
N LEU A 104 -7.89 5.14 -17.80
CA LEU A 104 -8.27 6.18 -16.84
C LEU A 104 -9.77 6.55 -16.95
N ASP A 105 -10.60 5.64 -17.45
CA ASP A 105 -12.06 5.70 -17.40
C ASP A 105 -12.65 4.65 -16.44
N PRO A 106 -13.02 5.03 -15.21
CA PRO A 106 -13.58 4.11 -14.23
C PRO A 106 -15.00 3.64 -14.56
N THR A 107 -15.63 4.13 -15.63
CA THR A 107 -17.09 4.06 -15.86
C THR A 107 -17.59 2.96 -16.80
N GLU A 108 -16.79 1.90 -16.99
CA GLU A 108 -17.05 0.67 -17.78
C GLU A 108 -16.22 0.57 -19.07
N ASN A 109 -14.99 0.08 -18.97
CA ASN A 109 -14.23 -0.35 -20.15
C ASN A 109 -14.08 -1.90 -20.24
N PRO A 110 -14.34 -2.51 -21.42
CA PRO A 110 -13.95 -3.89 -21.73
C PRO A 110 -12.44 -4.15 -21.92
N THR A 111 -11.57 -3.13 -21.88
CA THR A 111 -10.11 -3.29 -22.04
C THR A 111 -9.45 -3.90 -20.80
N ARG A 112 -8.25 -4.45 -21.03
CA ARG A 112 -7.63 -5.52 -20.21
C ARG A 112 -6.20 -5.21 -19.76
N LEU A 113 -5.71 -4.02 -20.04
CA LEU A 113 -4.39 -3.57 -19.59
C LEU A 113 -4.57 -3.03 -18.15
N GLY A 114 -3.52 -2.91 -17.33
CA GLY A 114 -3.64 -2.35 -15.96
C GLY A 114 -4.18 -3.30 -14.88
N ALA A 115 -5.23 -4.08 -15.15
CA ALA A 115 -5.94 -4.94 -14.17
C ALA A 115 -5.19 -6.24 -13.73
N GLY A 116 -3.89 -6.31 -13.99
CA GLY A 116 -3.07 -7.51 -13.79
C GLY A 116 -3.14 -8.50 -14.97
N PRO A 117 -2.57 -9.70 -14.83
CA PRO A 117 -2.51 -10.68 -15.90
C PRO A 117 -3.92 -11.18 -16.27
N ASP A 118 -4.24 -11.19 -17.57
CA ASP A 118 -5.50 -11.75 -18.10
C ASP A 118 -5.57 -13.26 -17.83
N GLN A 119 -6.36 -13.64 -16.83
CA GLN A 119 -6.58 -15.02 -16.43
C GLN A 119 -7.71 -15.70 -17.21
N SER A 120 -8.21 -15.09 -18.30
CA SER A 120 -9.28 -15.63 -19.15
C SER A 120 -8.87 -16.83 -20.03
N LEU A 121 -7.63 -17.31 -19.91
CA LEU A 121 -7.12 -18.51 -20.58
C LEU A 121 -7.81 -19.79 -20.09
N VAL A 122 -8.44 -19.75 -18.92
CA VAL A 122 -9.16 -20.87 -18.32
C VAL A 122 -10.67 -20.57 -18.32
N ARG A 123 -11.44 -21.39 -19.05
CA ARG A 123 -12.89 -21.26 -19.23
C ARG A 123 -13.61 -22.30 -18.39
N LEU A 124 -14.60 -21.91 -17.59
CA LEU A 124 -15.58 -22.85 -17.01
C LEU A 124 -16.52 -23.34 -18.13
N THR A 125 -16.48 -24.63 -18.44
CA THR A 125 -17.31 -25.25 -19.50
C THR A 125 -18.65 -25.76 -18.94
N GLY A 126 -18.72 -26.01 -17.64
CA GLY A 126 -19.96 -26.32 -16.94
C GLY A 126 -19.70 -26.86 -15.53
N THR A 127 -20.77 -27.17 -14.83
CA THR A 127 -20.73 -27.91 -13.56
C THR A 127 -21.34 -29.27 -13.84
N SER A 128 -20.60 -30.35 -13.56
CA SER A 128 -21.15 -31.71 -13.70
C SER A 128 -22.32 -31.94 -12.74
N ASP A 129 -23.12 -32.97 -12.99
CA ASP A 129 -24.23 -33.39 -12.12
C ASP A 129 -23.80 -33.72 -10.67
N LEU A 130 -22.49 -33.82 -10.43
CA LEU A 130 -21.87 -34.03 -9.12
C LEU A 130 -21.38 -32.73 -8.46
N GLY A 131 -21.70 -31.56 -9.02
CA GLY A 131 -21.29 -30.26 -8.47
C GLY A 131 -19.81 -29.92 -8.71
N VAL A 132 -19.13 -30.64 -9.61
CA VAL A 132 -17.72 -30.39 -9.95
C VAL A 132 -17.66 -29.48 -11.18
N ASP A 133 -17.08 -28.30 -10.99
CA ASP A 133 -16.80 -27.34 -12.06
C ASP A 133 -15.71 -27.86 -13.02
N THR A 134 -16.03 -27.93 -14.31
CA THR A 134 -15.14 -28.38 -15.39
C THR A 134 -14.59 -27.19 -16.16
N TYR A 135 -13.28 -27.18 -16.43
CA TYR A 135 -12.59 -26.06 -17.06
C TYR A 135 -11.80 -26.51 -18.29
N GLU A 136 -11.74 -25.68 -19.33
CA GLU A 136 -10.95 -25.89 -20.56
C GLU A 136 -10.03 -24.69 -20.84
N LEU A 137 -8.95 -24.93 -21.60
CA LEU A 137 -8.12 -23.85 -22.13
C LEU A 137 -8.86 -23.22 -23.32
N GLY A 138 -9.17 -21.92 -23.22
CA GLY A 138 -9.91 -21.21 -24.27
C GLY A 138 -9.07 -21.00 -25.53
N ASP A 139 -9.65 -21.19 -26.72
CA ASP A 139 -8.99 -21.00 -28.02
C ASP A 139 -9.10 -19.56 -28.58
N GLY A 140 -9.69 -18.64 -27.80
CA GLY A 140 -9.90 -17.25 -28.18
C GLY A 140 -11.04 -17.02 -29.17
N SER A 141 -11.74 -18.06 -29.66
CA SER A 141 -12.78 -17.97 -30.69
C SER A 141 -14.18 -18.23 -30.11
N GLY A 142 -14.84 -17.18 -29.61
CA GLY A 142 -16.22 -17.30 -29.08
C GLY A 142 -16.62 -16.25 -28.03
N THR A 143 -15.94 -15.11 -28.03
CA THR A 143 -15.83 -14.13 -26.94
C THR A 143 -17.12 -13.45 -26.46
N ALA A 144 -18.28 -13.65 -27.11
CA ALA A 144 -19.52 -12.93 -26.80
C ALA A 144 -20.46 -13.64 -25.79
N ASN A 145 -20.56 -14.98 -25.83
CA ASN A 145 -21.35 -15.75 -24.84
C ASN A 145 -20.52 -16.26 -23.66
N LEU A 146 -19.24 -15.87 -23.62
CA LEU A 146 -18.19 -16.22 -22.67
C LEU A 146 -18.10 -15.24 -21.48
N LEU A 147 -18.99 -14.25 -21.41
CA LEU A 147 -18.83 -13.01 -20.63
C LEU A 147 -19.51 -12.98 -19.25
N ASN A 148 -20.40 -13.92 -18.91
CA ASN A 148 -21.14 -13.82 -17.65
C ASN A 148 -20.29 -14.14 -16.39
N THR A 149 -19.15 -14.81 -16.52
CA THR A 149 -18.24 -15.14 -15.39
C THR A 149 -16.80 -14.64 -15.58
N ARG A 150 -16.45 -14.06 -16.73
CA ARG A 150 -15.14 -13.40 -16.98
C ARG A 150 -14.77 -12.27 -16.02
N PRO A 151 -15.70 -11.44 -15.52
CA PRO A 151 -15.40 -10.44 -14.52
C PRO A 151 -14.78 -11.00 -13.22
N GLN A 152 -14.94 -12.31 -12.95
CA GLN A 152 -14.45 -12.93 -11.72
C GLN A 152 -12.92 -13.12 -11.70
N TYR A 153 -12.26 -13.09 -12.86
CA TYR A 153 -10.82 -13.34 -13.00
C TYR A 153 -9.99 -12.08 -13.24
N ILE A 154 -10.64 -10.94 -13.52
CA ILE A 154 -10.00 -9.64 -13.66
C ILE A 154 -10.18 -8.92 -12.33
N TYR A 155 -9.09 -8.60 -11.64
CA TYR A 155 -9.18 -7.91 -10.37
C TYR A 155 -9.35 -6.41 -10.60
N ARG A 156 -10.59 -5.92 -10.43
CA ARG A 156 -10.96 -4.51 -10.46
C ARG A 156 -11.42 -4.11 -9.06
N PRO A 157 -10.51 -3.67 -8.18
CA PRO A 157 -10.89 -3.32 -6.82
C PRO A 157 -11.77 -2.07 -6.83
N SER A 158 -12.87 -2.14 -6.08
CA SER A 158 -13.63 -0.98 -5.65
C SER A 158 -13.70 -1.03 -4.12
N PRO A 159 -12.67 -0.52 -3.42
CA PRO A 159 -12.63 -0.51 -1.96
C PRO A 159 -13.85 0.20 -1.38
N GLU A 160 -14.37 -0.32 -0.27
CA GLU A 160 -15.46 0.36 0.44
C GLU A 160 -14.91 1.59 1.18
N LEU A 161 -15.69 2.67 1.24
CA LEU A 161 -15.26 3.92 1.87
C LEU A 161 -15.10 3.78 3.38
N ASN A 162 -15.85 2.88 4.02
CA ASN A 162 -15.84 2.68 5.46
C ASN A 162 -16.14 3.97 6.23
N SER A 163 -17.28 4.59 5.92
CA SER A 163 -17.70 5.87 6.52
C SER A 163 -17.74 5.81 8.05
N GLY A 164 -18.14 4.66 8.60
CA GLY A 164 -18.15 4.37 10.04
C GLY A 164 -16.77 4.18 10.70
N ASN A 165 -15.68 4.23 9.92
CA ASN A 165 -14.30 4.02 10.39
C ASN A 165 -14.06 2.70 11.14
N GLU A 166 -14.72 1.62 10.72
CA GLU A 166 -14.56 0.31 11.35
C GLU A 166 -13.12 -0.24 11.15
N PRO A 167 -12.55 -0.92 12.16
CA PRO A 167 -11.14 -1.35 12.15
C PRO A 167 -10.79 -2.31 11.01
N HIS A 168 -11.73 -3.16 10.61
CA HIS A 168 -11.58 -4.12 9.51
C HIS A 168 -12.01 -3.57 8.16
N GLY A 169 -12.19 -2.26 8.04
CA GLY A 169 -12.55 -1.61 6.78
C GLY A 169 -11.39 -1.52 5.78
N ASP A 170 -11.69 -1.16 4.54
CA ASP A 170 -10.67 -0.99 3.50
C ASP A 170 -9.89 0.32 3.63
N LEU A 171 -10.56 1.39 4.05
CA LEU A 171 -9.98 2.71 4.25
C LEU A 171 -10.27 3.13 5.69
N VAL A 172 -9.23 3.26 6.52
CA VAL A 172 -9.36 3.47 7.96
C VAL A 172 -8.49 4.64 8.40
N ARG A 173 -9.04 5.53 9.21
CA ARG A 173 -8.30 6.62 9.87
C ARG A 173 -7.91 6.21 11.27
N GLY A 174 -6.79 6.76 11.72
CA GLY A 174 -6.24 6.41 13.00
C GLY A 174 -5.02 7.23 13.38
N THR A 175 -4.36 6.77 14.43
CA THR A 175 -3.06 7.25 14.88
C THR A 175 -2.07 6.10 14.75
N TYR A 176 -0.94 6.36 14.11
CA TYR A 176 0.13 5.40 14.03
C TYR A 176 1.02 5.46 15.27
N LYS A 177 1.38 4.31 15.82
CA LYS A 177 2.30 4.20 16.96
C LYS A 177 3.65 3.74 16.46
N HIS A 178 4.68 4.59 16.64
CA HIS A 178 6.05 4.25 16.23
C HIS A 178 6.69 3.25 17.19
N ASP A 179 6.54 3.47 18.49
CA ASP A 179 7.12 2.65 19.55
C ASP A 179 6.06 2.34 20.61
N ASP A 180 6.21 1.21 21.31
CA ASP A 180 5.37 0.91 22.46
C ASP A 180 5.78 1.83 23.62
N GLU A 181 4.96 2.84 23.90
CA GLU A 181 5.22 3.82 24.96
C GLU A 181 5.34 3.18 26.35
N GLU A 182 4.73 2.01 26.57
CA GLU A 182 4.75 1.33 27.88
C GLU A 182 6.00 0.48 28.08
N THR A 183 6.52 -0.15 27.00
CA THR A 183 7.64 -1.10 27.09
C THR A 183 8.93 -0.62 26.42
N GLY A 184 8.87 0.40 25.56
CA GLY A 184 9.98 0.88 24.74
C GLY A 184 10.49 -0.15 23.73
N LEU A 185 9.69 -1.19 23.43
CA LEU A 185 10.05 -2.26 22.50
C LEU A 185 9.42 -2.03 21.11
N PRO A 186 9.98 -2.66 20.05
CA PRO A 186 9.37 -2.61 18.72
C PRO A 186 7.96 -3.22 18.74
N ILE A 187 6.98 -2.48 18.22
CA ILE A 187 5.60 -2.95 18.06
C ILE A 187 5.53 -3.99 16.93
N ASP A 188 4.68 -5.02 17.09
CA ASP A 188 4.39 -5.95 16.01
C ASP A 188 3.56 -5.24 14.92
N HIS A 189 4.09 -5.26 13.69
CA HIS A 189 3.42 -4.70 12.51
C HIS A 189 2.47 -5.70 11.84
N GLY A 190 2.34 -6.89 12.42
CA GLY A 190 1.43 -7.95 11.99
C GLY A 190 -0.04 -7.54 12.10
N GLU A 191 -0.82 -7.93 11.09
CA GLU A 191 -2.27 -7.81 11.12
C GLU A 191 -2.88 -9.13 11.58
N THR A 192 -3.71 -9.07 12.61
CA THR A 192 -4.35 -10.26 13.18
C THR A 192 -5.57 -10.70 12.35
N SER A 193 -6.23 -11.79 12.76
CA SER A 193 -7.38 -12.32 12.03
C SER A 193 -8.62 -11.43 12.03
N ASP A 194 -8.73 -10.47 12.95
CA ASP A 194 -9.84 -9.51 13.01
C ASP A 194 -9.48 -8.15 12.38
N TYR A 195 -8.32 -8.06 11.72
CA TYR A 195 -7.77 -6.85 11.12
C TYR A 195 -7.33 -5.77 12.13
N SER A 196 -7.21 -6.11 13.41
CA SER A 196 -6.51 -5.26 14.37
C SER A 196 -5.00 -5.30 14.15
N ARG A 197 -4.33 -4.20 14.50
CA ARG A 197 -2.88 -4.05 14.50
C ARG A 197 -2.45 -3.30 15.77
N ASP A 198 -1.32 -3.69 16.34
CA ASP A 198 -0.81 -3.03 17.56
C ASP A 198 -0.20 -1.65 17.25
N ASP A 199 0.28 -1.45 16.01
CA ASP A 199 0.90 -0.22 15.52
C ASP A 199 -0.10 0.82 14.98
N PHE A 200 -1.39 0.52 14.96
CA PHE A 200 -2.41 1.42 14.41
C PHE A 200 -3.67 1.45 15.27
N GLN A 201 -3.94 2.60 15.88
CA GLN A 201 -5.13 2.82 16.68
C GLN A 201 -6.19 3.55 15.87
N VAL A 202 -7.38 2.95 15.75
CA VAL A 202 -8.51 3.53 15.02
C VAL A 202 -9.11 4.69 15.81
N ASN A 203 -9.04 5.89 15.23
CA ASN A 203 -9.57 7.14 15.75
C ASN A 203 -9.57 8.19 14.61
N ASN A 204 -9.88 9.45 14.90
CA ASN A 204 -9.82 10.53 13.92
C ASN A 204 -8.41 11.17 13.83
N GLY A 205 -7.37 10.36 14.02
CA GLY A 205 -5.98 10.82 14.05
C GLY A 205 -5.39 11.13 12.68
N PRO A 206 -4.11 11.56 12.66
CA PRO A 206 -3.40 12.02 11.48
C PRO A 206 -3.00 10.91 10.49
N ALA A 207 -3.14 9.64 10.87
CA ALA A 207 -2.73 8.50 10.05
C ALA A 207 -3.89 7.91 9.25
N PHE A 208 -3.57 7.37 8.08
CA PHE A 208 -4.52 6.74 7.18
C PHE A 208 -4.01 5.38 6.71
N LEU A 209 -4.86 4.38 6.84
CA LEU A 209 -4.60 3.00 6.48
C LEU A 209 -5.47 2.61 5.28
N ALA A 210 -4.85 2.04 4.25
CA ALA A 210 -5.52 1.49 3.08
C ALA A 210 -5.27 -0.02 2.94
N ARG A 211 -6.30 -0.78 2.58
CA ARG A 211 -6.25 -2.24 2.37
C ARG A 211 -6.81 -2.66 1.03
N LEU A 212 -6.21 -3.70 0.47
CA LEU A 212 -6.74 -4.45 -0.67
C LEU A 212 -6.67 -5.95 -0.41
N ARG A 213 -7.74 -6.66 -0.78
CA ARG A 213 -7.92 -8.08 -0.44
C ARG A 213 -8.35 -8.90 -1.64
N LYS A 214 -7.65 -10.00 -1.87
CA LYS A 214 -8.04 -11.09 -2.77
C LYS A 214 -8.17 -12.37 -1.95
N THR A 215 -9.32 -12.58 -1.32
CA THR A 215 -9.59 -13.78 -0.51
C THR A 215 -10.60 -14.67 -1.23
N PRO A 216 -10.41 -15.99 -1.33
CA PRO A 216 -11.37 -16.87 -1.98
C PRO A 216 -12.74 -16.84 -1.29
N LEU A 217 -13.82 -16.80 -2.09
CA LEU A 217 -15.19 -16.78 -1.59
C LEU A 217 -15.65 -18.21 -1.24
N ARG A 218 -15.21 -18.75 -0.10
CA ARG A 218 -15.64 -20.06 0.40
C ARG A 218 -15.78 -20.08 1.92
N SER A 219 -16.84 -20.73 2.39
CA SER A 219 -17.19 -20.83 3.82
C SER A 219 -16.04 -21.47 4.62
N GLY A 220 -15.67 -20.88 5.75
CA GLY A 220 -14.55 -21.34 6.61
C GLY A 220 -13.16 -20.86 6.20
N ILE A 221 -13.04 -20.10 5.10
CA ILE A 221 -11.77 -19.53 4.61
C ILE A 221 -11.90 -18.03 4.43
N ALA A 222 -13.01 -17.59 3.82
CA ALA A 222 -13.37 -16.20 3.77
C ALA A 222 -13.56 -15.71 5.21
N ASN A 223 -12.84 -14.64 5.56
CA ASN A 223 -13.11 -13.95 6.82
C ASN A 223 -14.53 -13.37 6.72
N SER A 224 -15.35 -13.55 7.76
CA SER A 224 -16.70 -12.94 7.82
C SER A 224 -16.65 -11.41 7.81
N LEU A 225 -15.47 -10.84 8.07
CA LEU A 225 -15.19 -9.41 7.99
C LEU A 225 -14.77 -8.95 6.58
N ASP A 226 -14.63 -9.86 5.62
CA ASP A 226 -14.43 -9.52 4.20
C ASP A 226 -15.79 -9.40 3.50
N ARG A 227 -15.90 -8.42 2.58
CA ARG A 227 -17.11 -8.19 1.77
C ARG A 227 -18.32 -7.74 2.59
N GLN A 228 -18.07 -6.88 3.56
CA GLN A 228 -19.14 -6.21 4.29
C GLN A 228 -19.50 -4.93 3.56
N THR A 229 -20.76 -4.81 3.16
CA THR A 229 -21.29 -3.60 2.50
C THR A 229 -20.91 -2.36 3.30
N ASP A 230 -20.43 -1.34 2.59
CA ASP A 230 -19.97 -0.05 3.12
C ASP A 230 -18.71 -0.09 4.00
N ILE A 231 -18.15 -1.26 4.33
CA ILE A 231 -17.00 -1.41 5.25
C ILE A 231 -15.79 -2.01 4.55
N SER A 232 -15.94 -3.17 3.90
CA SER A 232 -14.82 -3.91 3.32
C SER A 232 -15.17 -4.61 2.01
N SER A 233 -14.21 -4.63 1.09
CA SER A 233 -14.32 -5.30 -0.20
C SER A 233 -13.31 -6.45 -0.29
N SER A 234 -13.58 -7.40 -1.18
CA SER A 234 -12.55 -8.37 -1.56
C SER A 234 -12.82 -9.02 -2.92
N GLY A 235 -11.79 -9.09 -3.75
CA GLY A 235 -11.78 -9.88 -4.99
C GLY A 235 -11.56 -11.37 -4.74
N ALA A 236 -11.72 -12.19 -5.78
CA ALA A 236 -11.42 -13.61 -5.71
C ALA A 236 -9.91 -13.88 -5.45
N GLY A 237 -9.58 -15.04 -4.90
CA GLY A 237 -8.20 -15.49 -4.74
C GLY A 237 -7.45 -15.55 -6.08
N SER A 238 -6.12 -15.41 -6.06
CA SER A 238 -5.31 -15.51 -7.27
C SER A 238 -5.23 -16.98 -7.72
N PRO A 239 -5.85 -17.38 -8.85
CA PRO A 239 -5.86 -18.77 -9.28
C PRO A 239 -4.46 -19.25 -9.69
N LEU A 240 -4.26 -20.56 -9.57
CA LEU A 240 -3.14 -21.27 -10.17
C LEU A 240 -3.58 -21.79 -11.54
N LEU A 241 -2.89 -21.42 -12.61
CA LEU A 241 -3.14 -21.95 -13.95
C LEU A 241 -2.98 -23.47 -13.99
N ILE A 242 -1.97 -24.02 -13.29
CA ILE A 242 -1.78 -25.49 -13.27
C ILE A 242 -2.94 -26.20 -12.55
N GLY A 243 -3.52 -25.56 -11.54
CA GLY A 243 -4.64 -26.08 -10.76
C GLY A 243 -5.94 -26.21 -11.57
N HIS A 244 -6.02 -25.51 -12.69
CA HIS A 244 -7.16 -25.55 -13.59
C HIS A 244 -6.95 -26.45 -14.82
N LEU A 245 -5.79 -27.11 -14.96
CA LEU A 245 -5.60 -28.11 -16.00
C LEU A 245 -6.49 -29.33 -15.75
N ALA A 246 -7.11 -29.83 -16.82
CA ALA A 246 -8.18 -30.84 -16.80
C ALA A 246 -7.82 -32.19 -16.16
N TRP A 247 -6.55 -32.45 -15.83
CA TRP A 247 -6.09 -33.73 -15.28
C TRP A 247 -6.02 -33.78 -13.75
N PHE A 248 -6.26 -32.66 -13.05
CA PHE A 248 -6.29 -32.63 -11.59
C PHE A 248 -7.71 -32.77 -11.05
N SER A 249 -7.92 -33.71 -10.12
CA SER A 249 -9.18 -33.83 -9.40
C SER A 249 -9.35 -32.67 -8.42
N LYS A 250 -10.48 -31.97 -8.53
CA LYS A 250 -10.87 -30.91 -7.59
C LYS A 250 -11.54 -31.51 -6.37
N SER A 251 -11.30 -30.91 -5.20
CA SER A 251 -11.99 -31.30 -3.98
C SER A 251 -13.51 -31.13 -4.11
N PRO A 252 -14.30 -31.90 -3.35
CA PRO A 252 -15.74 -31.70 -3.28
C PRO A 252 -16.12 -30.27 -2.86
N PRO A 253 -17.33 -29.80 -3.20
CA PRO A 253 -17.83 -28.51 -2.75
C PRO A 253 -17.71 -28.36 -1.22
N GLY A 254 -17.11 -27.25 -0.75
CA GLY A 254 -17.08 -26.88 0.67
C GLY A 254 -15.75 -27.03 1.42
N THR A 255 -14.68 -27.54 0.79
CA THR A 255 -13.32 -27.56 1.39
C THR A 255 -12.37 -26.69 0.58
N TYR A 256 -11.47 -25.92 1.20
CA TYR A 256 -10.45 -25.16 0.46
C TYR A 256 -9.70 -26.06 -0.52
N ASP A 257 -9.62 -25.65 -1.78
CA ASP A 257 -8.70 -26.24 -2.75
C ASP A 257 -7.93 -25.13 -3.46
N ILE A 258 -6.65 -24.99 -3.15
CA ILE A 258 -5.75 -24.00 -3.78
C ILE A 258 -5.79 -24.07 -5.32
N ARG A 259 -6.13 -25.23 -5.89
CA ARG A 259 -6.25 -25.44 -7.35
C ARG A 259 -7.51 -24.84 -7.95
N GLN A 260 -8.58 -24.70 -7.17
CA GLN A 260 -9.85 -24.07 -7.57
C GLN A 260 -9.93 -22.63 -7.08
N ASP A 261 -9.64 -22.43 -5.80
CA ASP A 261 -9.89 -21.19 -5.04
C ASP A 261 -8.71 -20.21 -5.14
N GLY A 262 -7.52 -20.71 -5.48
CA GLY A 262 -6.31 -19.91 -5.61
C GLY A 262 -5.67 -19.51 -4.28
N VAL A 263 -4.71 -18.60 -4.37
CA VAL A 263 -3.91 -18.07 -3.26
C VAL A 263 -4.48 -16.74 -2.79
N THR A 264 -4.60 -16.57 -1.49
CA THR A 264 -4.97 -15.28 -0.90
C THR A 264 -3.84 -14.26 -1.08
N VAL A 265 -4.17 -13.08 -1.57
CA VAL A 265 -3.24 -11.94 -1.65
C VAL A 265 -3.84 -10.77 -0.89
N ARG A 266 -3.06 -10.16 0.00
CA ARG A 266 -3.45 -8.97 0.75
C ARG A 266 -2.33 -7.94 0.69
N ALA A 267 -2.72 -6.68 0.65
CA ALA A 267 -1.81 -5.55 0.75
C ALA A 267 -2.42 -4.52 1.69
N THR A 268 -1.58 -3.99 2.57
CA THR A 268 -1.94 -2.96 3.55
C THR A 268 -0.82 -1.92 3.56
N ALA A 269 -1.19 -0.66 3.67
CA ALA A 269 -0.27 0.45 3.85
C ALA A 269 -0.82 1.44 4.85
N ILE A 270 0.08 2.07 5.60
CA ILE A 270 -0.22 3.16 6.53
C ILE A 270 0.59 4.37 6.07
N ALA A 271 -0.07 5.50 5.94
CA ALA A 271 0.58 6.80 5.84
C ALA A 271 0.28 7.58 7.10
N ASP A 272 1.28 8.30 7.59
CA ASP A 272 1.18 9.15 8.78
C ASP A 272 1.57 10.59 8.41
N MET A 273 0.91 11.57 9.01
CA MET A 273 1.19 12.98 8.75
C MET A 273 2.32 13.44 9.66
N GLU A 274 3.46 13.75 9.05
CA GLU A 274 4.70 14.14 9.71
C GLU A 274 4.94 15.65 9.56
N PRO A 275 5.50 16.34 10.58
CA PRO A 275 5.82 17.76 10.49
C PRO A 275 6.68 18.10 9.25
N ILE A 276 6.40 19.23 8.61
CA ILE A 276 7.21 19.68 7.47
C ILE A 276 8.65 19.97 7.91
N ALA A 277 9.61 19.45 7.15
CA ALA A 277 11.04 19.67 7.36
C ALA A 277 11.63 20.72 6.40
N HIS A 278 11.00 20.91 5.24
CA HIS A 278 11.48 21.81 4.20
C HIS A 278 10.32 22.42 3.40
N VAL A 279 10.42 23.71 3.08
CA VAL A 279 9.49 24.46 2.22
C VAL A 279 10.22 24.83 0.94
N GLY A 280 9.60 24.60 -0.22
CA GLY A 280 10.19 24.96 -1.51
C GLY A 280 10.07 26.45 -1.80
N SER A 281 11.01 26.98 -2.59
CA SER A 281 10.91 28.32 -3.17
C SER A 281 10.25 28.27 -4.56
N SER A 282 9.48 29.30 -4.90
CA SER A 282 8.85 29.44 -6.21
C SER A 282 8.86 30.92 -6.63
N THR A 283 8.61 31.19 -7.91
CA THR A 283 8.28 32.54 -8.40
C THR A 283 6.82 32.65 -8.80
N ASP A 284 6.07 31.56 -8.63
CA ASP A 284 4.64 31.48 -8.95
C ASP A 284 3.82 31.78 -7.70
N ASP A 285 2.89 32.73 -7.83
CA ASP A 285 1.99 33.16 -6.77
C ASP A 285 0.90 32.10 -6.48
N ALA A 286 0.71 31.12 -7.37
CA ALA A 286 -0.22 30.00 -7.17
C ALA A 286 0.27 28.96 -6.13
N VAL A 287 1.46 29.16 -5.55
CA VAL A 287 2.12 28.22 -4.65
C VAL A 287 2.42 28.89 -3.33
N TYR A 288 2.09 28.25 -2.20
CA TYR A 288 2.50 28.75 -0.88
C TYR A 288 4.02 28.70 -0.73
N GLN A 289 4.60 29.79 -0.24
CA GLN A 289 6.05 29.95 -0.03
C GLN A 289 6.36 30.36 1.41
N SER A 290 7.62 30.27 1.81
CA SER A 290 8.04 30.84 3.09
C SER A 290 8.05 32.37 3.04
N ILE A 291 7.56 33.00 4.11
CA ILE A 291 7.46 34.46 4.25
C ILE A 291 8.44 34.99 5.32
N ASP A 292 8.61 36.32 5.37
CA ASP A 292 9.54 37.02 6.28
C ASP A 292 9.02 37.17 7.73
N TYR A 293 8.24 36.18 8.17
CA TYR A 293 7.70 36.08 9.52
C TYR A 293 8.13 34.77 10.18
N ALA A 294 8.12 34.73 11.49
CA ALA A 294 8.39 33.54 12.28
C ALA A 294 7.48 33.51 13.50
N VAL A 295 7.22 32.31 14.01
CA VAL A 295 6.52 32.10 15.27
C VAL A 295 7.50 31.54 16.29
N ILE A 296 7.50 32.13 17.48
CA ILE A 296 8.29 31.66 18.62
C ILE A 296 7.32 31.17 19.67
N ASP A 297 7.53 29.92 20.07
CA ASP A 297 6.86 29.32 21.20
C ASP A 297 7.60 29.69 22.50
N ASP A 298 7.52 30.97 22.89
CA ASP A 298 8.05 31.47 24.17
C ASP A 298 6.93 31.49 25.23
N ALA A 299 6.16 30.41 25.31
CA ALA A 299 5.11 30.25 26.30
C ALA A 299 5.74 30.13 27.70
N GLN A 300 5.93 31.26 28.39
CA GLN A 300 6.38 31.28 29.79
C GLN A 300 5.36 30.60 30.73
N LEU A 301 4.09 30.52 30.31
CA LEU A 301 3.02 29.78 30.98
C LEU A 301 2.22 28.94 29.97
N PRO A 302 1.68 27.77 30.38
CA PRO A 302 0.78 26.98 29.53
C PRO A 302 -0.44 27.81 29.11
N GLY A 303 -0.63 27.99 27.80
CA GLY A 303 -1.75 28.74 27.22
C GLY A 303 -1.46 30.19 26.84
N ASP A 304 -0.21 30.66 26.99
CA ASP A 304 0.19 31.92 26.36
C ASP A 304 0.15 31.78 24.83
N PRO A 305 -0.38 32.78 24.10
CA PRO A 305 -0.45 32.70 22.65
C PRO A 305 0.96 32.75 22.05
N PRO A 306 1.19 32.03 20.94
CA PRO A 306 2.47 32.08 20.24
C PRO A 306 2.77 33.51 19.80
N GLN A 307 4.04 33.91 19.90
CA GLN A 307 4.47 35.26 19.55
C GLN A 307 5.01 35.30 18.13
N TRP A 308 4.51 36.25 17.34
CA TRP A 308 4.86 36.41 15.93
C TRP A 308 5.88 37.51 15.76
N TYR A 309 6.90 37.24 14.96
CA TYR A 309 8.01 38.16 14.73
C TYR A 309 8.33 38.27 13.26
N ARG A 310 8.84 39.45 12.87
CA ARG A 310 9.44 39.62 11.55
C ARG A 310 10.88 39.13 11.56
N ILE A 311 11.29 38.44 10.50
CA ILE A 311 12.66 37.97 10.29
C ILE A 311 13.29 38.64 9.08
N THR A 312 14.62 38.68 9.02
CA THR A 312 15.32 39.38 7.94
C THR A 312 15.11 38.76 6.56
N GLU A 313 14.90 37.44 6.50
CA GLU A 313 14.76 36.65 5.27
C GLU A 313 13.91 35.40 5.53
N PRO A 314 13.15 34.90 4.54
CA PRO A 314 12.40 33.65 4.67
C PRO A 314 13.33 32.46 4.91
N ARG A 315 12.87 31.51 5.73
CA ARG A 315 13.61 30.28 6.05
C ARG A 315 12.89 29.08 5.47
N PHE A 316 13.65 28.21 4.83
CA PHE A 316 13.10 27.13 4.00
C PHE A 316 13.37 25.75 4.58
N SER A 317 14.29 25.60 5.53
CA SER A 317 14.63 24.29 6.10
C SER A 317 14.76 24.34 7.62
N ILE A 318 14.45 23.22 8.27
CA ILE A 318 14.82 23.02 9.67
C ILE A 318 16.34 23.15 9.88
N GLY A 319 16.74 23.61 11.06
CA GLY A 319 18.13 23.85 11.44
C GLY A 319 18.74 25.12 10.85
N GLN A 320 18.00 25.90 10.06
CA GLN A 320 18.47 27.22 9.65
C GLN A 320 18.36 28.22 10.81
N THR A 321 19.38 29.08 10.99
CA THR A 321 19.33 30.15 11.97
C THR A 321 18.47 31.31 11.45
N ALA A 322 17.57 31.83 12.29
CA ALA A 322 16.77 33.01 11.98
C ALA A 322 17.22 34.21 12.82
N THR A 323 17.27 35.39 12.20
CA THR A 323 17.53 36.65 12.90
C THR A 323 16.22 37.40 13.01
N ILE A 324 15.72 37.53 14.23
CA ILE A 324 14.53 38.31 14.55
C ILE A 324 14.87 39.79 14.40
N VAL A 325 14.04 40.52 13.66
CA VAL A 325 14.10 41.98 13.62
C VAL A 325 13.57 42.48 14.96
N PRO A 326 14.37 43.20 15.78
CA PRO A 326 13.98 43.60 17.12
C PRO A 326 12.91 44.70 17.08
N GLU A 327 11.68 44.27 16.86
CA GLU A 327 10.44 45.03 16.96
C GLU A 327 9.49 44.30 17.93
N ASN A 328 8.41 44.95 18.35
CA ASN A 328 7.38 44.28 19.16
C ASN A 328 6.79 43.09 18.40
N PRO A 329 6.28 42.06 19.08
CA PRO A 329 5.55 40.99 18.44
C PRO A 329 4.40 41.56 17.60
N VAL A 330 4.22 40.98 16.42
CA VAL A 330 3.19 41.35 15.44
C VAL A 330 1.91 40.58 15.75
N ASP A 331 0.75 41.13 15.41
CA ASP A 331 -0.51 40.39 15.50
C ASP A 331 -0.58 39.34 14.37
N GLU A 332 -1.13 38.16 14.64
CA GLU A 332 -1.25 37.08 13.66
C GLU A 332 -2.04 37.52 12.42
N GLN A 333 -3.04 38.40 12.62
CA GLN A 333 -3.89 38.93 11.55
C GLN A 333 -3.13 39.81 10.54
N ASP A 334 -1.98 40.35 10.94
CA ASP A 334 -1.13 41.17 10.07
C ASP A 334 -0.11 40.32 9.29
N VAL A 335 -0.03 39.01 9.56
CA VAL A 335 0.88 38.08 8.90
C VAL A 335 0.29 37.68 7.53
N PRO A 336 1.02 37.87 6.42
CA PRO A 336 0.58 37.44 5.10
C PRO A 336 0.41 35.91 5.02
N GLU A 337 -0.32 35.44 4.01
CA GLU A 337 -0.43 34.01 3.75
C GLU A 337 0.91 33.39 3.33
N GLY A 338 1.22 32.21 3.87
CA GLY A 338 2.43 31.47 3.55
C GLY A 338 2.92 30.57 4.68
N TYR A 339 4.07 29.94 4.43
CA TYR A 339 4.76 29.13 5.43
C TYR A 339 5.58 30.01 6.36
N VAL A 340 5.30 29.88 7.65
CA VAL A 340 6.00 30.57 8.72
C VAL A 340 6.86 29.55 9.49
N PRO A 341 8.19 29.73 9.56
CA PRO A 341 9.03 28.90 10.41
C PRO A 341 8.67 29.04 11.89
N ILE A 342 8.65 27.90 12.57
CA ILE A 342 8.60 27.80 14.03
C ILE A 342 10.03 27.81 14.54
N LEU A 343 10.34 28.73 15.45
CA LEU A 343 11.68 28.92 16.00
C LEU A 343 11.76 28.47 17.46
N SER A 344 12.90 27.90 17.82
CA SER A 344 13.28 27.63 19.23
C SER A 344 14.69 28.15 19.49
N GLU A 345 14.91 28.67 20.70
CA GLU A 345 16.22 29.14 21.14
C GLU A 345 17.07 27.97 21.62
N ILE A 346 18.14 27.67 20.88
CA ILE A 346 19.10 26.61 21.20
C ILE A 346 20.48 27.24 21.25
N ASN A 347 21.19 27.08 22.37
CA ASN A 347 22.54 27.63 22.55
C ASN A 347 22.67 29.15 22.31
N GLY A 348 21.59 29.92 22.50
CA GLY A 348 21.57 31.38 22.34
C GLY A 348 21.34 31.87 20.90
N GLU A 349 20.99 30.97 19.97
CA GLU A 349 20.53 31.31 18.63
C GLU A 349 19.15 30.71 18.35
N PHE A 350 18.36 31.33 17.47
CA PHE A 350 17.05 30.84 17.07
C PHE A 350 17.16 29.94 15.85
N TYR A 351 16.77 28.67 16.00
CA TYR A 351 16.76 27.68 14.93
C TYR A 351 15.35 27.32 14.50
N VAL A 352 15.18 27.06 13.20
CA VAL A 352 13.92 26.52 12.66
C VAL A 352 13.73 25.07 13.08
N ILE A 353 12.63 24.78 13.77
CA ILE A 353 12.27 23.44 14.27
C ILE A 353 10.98 22.90 13.63
N GLY A 354 10.31 23.67 12.78
CA GLY A 354 9.10 23.26 12.08
C GLY A 354 8.51 24.40 11.25
N PHE A 355 7.34 24.16 10.67
CA PHE A 355 6.62 25.16 9.89
C PHE A 355 5.14 25.15 10.24
N ARG A 356 4.53 26.33 10.21
CA ARG A 356 3.08 26.54 10.24
C ARG A 356 2.66 27.13 8.90
N LEU A 357 1.48 26.75 8.41
CA LEU A 357 0.90 27.34 7.20
C LEU A 357 -0.18 28.34 7.62
N VAL A 358 0.00 29.61 7.25
CA VAL A 358 -1.00 30.66 7.45
C VAL A 358 -1.80 30.80 6.16
N THR A 359 -3.12 30.66 6.25
CA THR A 359 -4.06 30.75 5.12
C THR A 359 -5.25 31.64 5.48
N ASP A 360 -5.75 32.42 4.53
CA ASP A 360 -7.04 33.09 4.62
C ASP A 360 -8.11 32.18 3.97
N PRO A 361 -9.14 31.75 4.72
CA PRO A 361 -10.20 30.90 4.18
C PRO A 361 -11.04 31.57 3.09
N THR A 362 -10.90 32.89 2.90
CA THR A 362 -11.64 33.65 1.88
C THR A 362 -10.92 33.72 0.53
N ASP A 363 -9.62 33.42 0.48
CA ASP A 363 -8.81 33.44 -0.73
C ASP A 363 -8.83 32.09 -1.48
N GLU A 364 -8.48 32.11 -2.77
CA GLU A 364 -8.38 30.88 -3.55
C GLU A 364 -7.26 29.98 -3.00
N PRO A 365 -7.53 28.67 -2.76
CA PRO A 365 -6.55 27.78 -2.16
C PRO A 365 -5.34 27.61 -3.09
N ARG A 366 -4.14 27.95 -2.56
CA ARG A 366 -2.88 27.81 -3.28
C ARG A 366 -2.30 26.40 -3.11
N GLN A 367 -1.38 26.02 -4.00
CA GLN A 367 -0.73 24.73 -3.93
C GLN A 367 0.28 24.69 -2.78
N LYS A 368 0.16 23.69 -1.89
CA LYS A 368 1.16 23.42 -0.84
C LYS A 368 2.49 22.97 -1.47
N ASN A 369 3.60 23.58 -1.05
CA ASN A 369 4.95 23.30 -1.55
C ASN A 369 5.92 23.05 -0.38
N ALA A 370 5.65 21.97 0.34
CA ALA A 370 6.38 21.59 1.53
C ALA A 370 6.61 20.08 1.54
N SER A 371 7.72 19.69 2.17
CA SER A 371 8.16 18.31 2.28
C SER A 371 8.39 17.93 3.74
N PRO A 372 7.81 16.82 4.21
CA PRO A 372 8.11 16.24 5.53
C PRO A 372 9.43 15.43 5.53
N ARG A 373 10.14 15.35 4.40
CA ARG A 373 11.37 14.54 4.29
C ARG A 373 12.56 15.26 4.90
N LEU A 374 13.09 14.70 5.99
CA LEU A 374 14.33 15.17 6.61
C LEU A 374 15.54 15.20 5.64
N GLN A 375 15.54 14.36 4.59
CA GLN A 375 16.62 14.35 3.60
C GLN A 375 16.73 15.67 2.84
N ASP A 376 15.64 16.39 2.67
CA ASP A 376 15.62 17.67 1.95
C ASP A 376 16.33 18.76 2.78
N ALA A 377 16.29 18.65 4.11
CA ALA A 377 16.99 19.55 5.04
C ALA A 377 18.43 19.10 5.41
N TRP A 378 18.90 17.95 4.94
CA TRP A 378 20.22 17.42 5.33
C TRP A 378 21.41 18.30 4.95
N HIS A 379 21.27 19.13 3.91
CA HIS A 379 22.32 20.06 3.55
C HIS A 379 22.58 21.09 4.67
N VAL A 380 21.52 21.57 5.33
CA VAL A 380 21.60 22.49 6.48
C VAL A 380 22.06 21.75 7.74
N LEU A 381 21.41 20.62 8.04
CA LEU A 381 21.67 19.87 9.28
C LEU A 381 23.11 19.34 9.39
N ARG A 382 23.82 19.17 8.26
CA ARG A 382 25.22 18.73 8.24
C ARG A 382 26.22 19.85 8.52
N GLU A 383 25.81 21.10 8.40
CA GLU A 383 26.66 22.26 8.70
C GLU A 383 26.67 22.59 10.20
N LEU A 384 25.65 22.14 10.93
CA LEU A 384 25.55 22.26 12.38
C LEU A 384 26.53 21.32 13.10
N ASP A 385 26.97 21.73 14.29
CA ASP A 385 27.66 20.84 15.20
C ASP A 385 26.72 19.72 15.70
N ALA A 386 27.30 18.62 16.19
CA ALA A 386 26.53 17.44 16.55
C ALA A 386 25.51 17.71 17.67
N ASP A 387 25.88 18.50 18.67
CA ASP A 387 25.03 18.75 19.85
C ASP A 387 23.85 19.64 19.46
N THR A 388 24.08 20.71 18.69
CA THR A 388 23.03 21.60 18.17
C THR A 388 22.11 20.86 17.19
N ARG A 389 22.67 20.04 16.28
CA ARG A 389 21.87 19.25 15.34
C ARG A 389 20.94 18.30 16.08
N ASP A 390 21.45 17.60 17.08
CA ASP A 390 20.66 16.60 17.81
C ASP A 390 19.56 17.30 18.63
N ALA A 391 19.85 18.47 19.23
CA ALA A 391 18.84 19.30 19.90
C ALA A 391 17.73 19.80 18.94
N VAL A 392 18.09 20.28 17.75
CA VAL A 392 17.10 20.69 16.72
C VAL A 392 16.22 19.51 16.30
N LEU A 393 16.81 18.33 16.14
CA LEU A 393 16.06 17.13 15.75
C LEU A 393 15.15 16.63 16.86
N ASP A 394 15.54 16.78 18.12
CA ASP A 394 14.71 16.42 19.26
C ASP A 394 13.50 17.36 19.36
N GLU A 395 13.70 18.68 19.29
CA GLU A 395 12.60 19.65 19.23
C GLU A 395 11.67 19.41 18.02
N TYR A 396 12.22 19.14 16.83
CA TYR A 396 11.42 18.80 15.65
C TYR A 396 10.59 17.53 15.83
N ARG A 397 11.11 16.52 16.56
CA ARG A 397 10.33 15.31 16.87
C ARG A 397 9.24 15.58 17.89
N GLU A 398 9.47 16.45 18.87
CA GLU A 398 8.44 16.86 19.82
C GLU A 398 7.27 17.57 19.14
N GLN A 399 7.51 18.28 18.03
CA GLN A 399 6.43 18.88 17.22
C GLN A 399 5.41 17.86 16.68
N ARG A 400 5.73 16.56 16.67
CA ARG A 400 4.77 15.50 16.27
C ARG A 400 3.62 15.32 17.25
N THR A 401 3.88 15.57 18.53
CA THR A 401 2.93 15.34 19.64
C THR A 401 2.34 16.63 20.18
N ARG A 402 2.84 17.80 19.74
CA ARG A 402 2.29 19.10 20.11
C ARG A 402 1.08 19.47 19.24
N ASP A 403 0.01 19.91 19.91
CA ASP A 403 -1.26 20.35 19.30
C ASP A 403 -1.45 21.89 19.37
N ASP A 404 -0.60 22.61 20.11
CA ASP A 404 -0.72 24.04 20.42
C ASP A 404 -0.33 24.99 19.28
N LEU A 405 0.66 24.62 18.48
CA LEU A 405 1.24 25.49 17.44
C LEU A 405 0.62 25.32 16.05
N SER A 406 -0.34 24.40 15.87
CA SER A 406 -0.91 24.01 14.58
C SER A 406 0.19 23.77 13.52
N VAL A 407 1.15 22.90 13.86
CA VAL A 407 2.28 22.55 12.99
C VAL A 407 1.75 21.97 11.69
N GLU A 408 2.24 22.48 10.55
CA GLU A 408 1.88 21.95 9.25
C GLU A 408 2.55 20.59 9.04
N ARG A 409 1.75 19.62 8.57
CA ARG A 409 2.17 18.22 8.38
C ARG A 409 1.97 17.76 6.95
N GLY A 410 2.80 16.84 6.50
CA GLY A 410 2.70 16.19 5.20
C GLY A 410 2.70 14.67 5.31
N PRO A 411 2.03 13.95 4.40
CA PRO A 411 1.89 12.51 4.49
C PRO A 411 3.21 11.80 4.16
N VAL A 412 3.58 10.82 4.98
CA VAL A 412 4.74 9.95 4.79
C VAL A 412 4.30 8.49 4.89
N LEU A 413 4.82 7.64 4.00
CA LEU A 413 4.61 6.20 4.12
C LEU A 413 5.40 5.66 5.30
N VAL A 414 4.68 5.03 6.22
CA VAL A 414 5.28 4.35 7.35
C VAL A 414 5.58 2.91 6.97
N ARG A 415 6.76 2.41 7.38
CA ARG A 415 7.38 1.13 6.99
C ARG A 415 6.36 0.06 6.58
N THR A 416 6.15 -0.13 5.28
CA THR A 416 5.50 -1.31 4.70
C THR A 416 6.53 -2.42 4.56
N ILE A 417 7.08 -2.92 5.67
CA ILE A 417 7.91 -4.13 5.61
C ILE A 417 6.98 -5.31 5.84
N GLN A 418 6.59 -5.97 4.75
CA GLN A 418 5.99 -7.31 4.78
C GLN A 418 7.06 -8.39 4.89
#